data_AF-A0A6G8CZI5-F1
#
_entry.id   AF-A0A6G8CZI5-F1
#
_cell.length_a   1.000
_cell.length_b   1.000
_cell.length_c   1.000
_cell.angle_alpha   90.00
_cell.angle_beta   90.00
_cell.angle_gamma   90.00
#
_symmetry.space_group_name_H-M   'P 1'
#
loop_
_entity.id
_entity.type
_entity.pdbx_description
1 polymer ?
#
loop_
_entity_poly.entity_id
_entity_poly.type
_entity_poly.pdbx_seq_one_letter_code
_entity_poly.pdbx_strand_id
1 'polypeptide(L)' 'MATVPLSRLSKILGESASVLMREITLMSDAQIGAQCGPGWVSLRQDESRWLVLLTPAGRALLEEGAR' A
#
# COMPACT_ATOMS: atom_id res chain seq x y z
N MET A 1 -13.05 6.34 0.83
CA MET A 1 -11.68 5.82 1.05
C MET A 1 -10.90 6.02 -0.24
N ALA A 2 -9.76 6.69 -0.20
CA ALA A 2 -8.96 6.91 -1.41
C ALA A 2 -8.30 5.61 -1.86
N THR A 3 -8.50 5.25 -3.13
CA THR A 3 -7.94 4.03 -3.74
C THR A 3 -7.20 4.41 -5.02
N VAL A 4 -6.03 3.84 -5.25
CA VAL A 4 -5.23 4.10 -6.44
C VAL A 4 -4.87 2.78 -7.12
N PRO A 5 -5.04 2.65 -8.45
CA PRO A 5 -4.54 1.49 -9.17
C PRO A 5 -3.03 1.36 -9.05
N LEU A 6 -2.52 0.16 -8.81
CA LEU A 6 -1.09 -0.12 -8.74
C LEU A 6 -0.36 0.32 -10.01
N SER A 7 -0.96 0.13 -11.19
CA SER A 7 -0.41 0.57 -12.47
C SER A 7 -0.23 2.09 -12.55
N ARG A 8 -1.11 2.87 -11.91
CA ARG A 8 -0.96 4.32 -11.81
C ARG A 8 0.20 4.68 -10.88
N LEU A 9 0.35 3.97 -9.75
CA LEU A 9 1.50 4.17 -8.85
C LEU A 9 2.82 3.83 -9.52
N SER A 10 2.92 2.71 -10.24
CA SER A 10 4.10 2.35 -11.05
C SER A 10 4.49 3.48 -12.00
N LYS A 11 3.50 4.05 -12.69
CA LYS A 11 3.74 5.13 -13.65
C LYS A 11 4.21 6.44 -12.99
N ILE A 12 3.68 6.78 -11.81
CA ILE A 12 4.03 8.00 -11.08
C ILE A 12 5.40 7.88 -10.42
N LEU A 13 5.70 6.71 -9.86
CA LEU A 13 6.94 6.46 -9.12
C LEU A 13 8.10 6.02 -10.02
N GLY A 14 7.84 5.67 -11.28
CA GLY A 14 8.87 5.19 -12.21
C GLY A 14 9.35 3.76 -11.90
N GLU A 15 8.59 3.02 -11.10
CA GLU A 15 8.97 1.70 -10.58
C GLU A 15 8.15 0.56 -11.20
N SER A 16 8.75 -0.64 -11.23
CA SER A 16 8.04 -1.83 -11.70
C SER A 16 6.91 -2.23 -10.74
N ALA A 17 5.86 -2.86 -11.27
CA ALA A 17 4.75 -3.35 -10.45
C ALA A 17 5.21 -4.36 -9.38
N SER A 18 6.19 -5.20 -9.69
CA SER A 18 6.74 -6.19 -8.74
C SER A 18 7.48 -5.53 -7.58
N VAL A 19 8.26 -4.48 -7.85
CA VAL A 19 8.94 -3.69 -6.81
C VAL A 19 7.90 -3.03 -5.93
N LEU A 20 6.92 -2.36 -6.51
CA LEU A 20 5.86 -1.72 -5.73
C LEU A 20 5.05 -2.72 -4.90
N MET A 21 4.70 -3.89 -5.43
CA MET A 21 4.01 -4.92 -4.65
C MET A 21 4.82 -5.35 -3.44
N ARG A 22 6.14 -5.53 -3.57
CA ARG A 22 7.01 -5.91 -2.47
C ARG A 22 7.03 -4.82 -1.38
N GLU A 23 7.24 -3.57 -1.77
CA GLU A 23 7.26 -2.44 -0.83
C GLU A 23 5.89 -2.23 -0.16
N ILE A 24 4.80 -2.29 -0.93
CA ILE A 24 3.44 -2.16 -0.40
C ILE A 24 3.11 -3.30 0.57
N THR A 25 3.61 -4.51 0.32
CA THR A 25 3.40 -5.64 1.24
C THR A 25 4.11 -5.42 2.58
N LEU A 26 5.28 -4.77 2.59
CA LEU A 26 5.97 -4.41 3.83
C LEU A 26 5.22 -3.35 4.65
N MET A 27 4.45 -2.49 3.98
CA MET A 27 3.65 -1.43 4.61
C MET A 27 2.22 -1.87 4.96
N SER A 28 1.79 -3.04 4.50
CA SER A 28 0.46 -3.57 4.81
C SER A 28 0.43 -4.31 6.15
N ASP A 29 -0.70 -4.92 6.47
CA ASP A 29 -0.86 -5.83 7.61
C ASP A 29 -0.52 -7.28 7.24
N ALA A 30 0.06 -7.51 6.05
CA ALA A 30 0.49 -8.83 5.64
C ALA A 30 1.52 -9.40 6.62
N GLN A 31 1.32 -10.66 7.01
CA GLN A 31 2.27 -11.38 7.84
C GLN A 31 3.39 -11.93 6.95
N ILE A 32 4.62 -11.43 7.14
CA ILE A 32 5.83 -11.95 6.51
C ILE A 32 6.64 -12.66 7.59
N GLY A 33 6.69 -13.99 7.51
CA GLY A 33 7.28 -14.81 8.57
C GLY A 33 6.48 -14.70 9.87
N ALA A 34 7.10 -14.21 10.94
CA ALA A 34 6.48 -14.07 12.26
C ALA A 34 5.98 -12.64 12.55
N GLN A 35 6.20 -11.69 11.65
CA GLN A 35 5.88 -10.28 11.86
C GLN A 35 4.80 -9.80 10.89
N CYS A 36 3.79 -9.14 11.42
CA CYS A 36 2.85 -8.35 10.62
C CYS A 36 3.46 -6.97 10.36
N GLY A 37 3.29 -6.48 9.13
CA GLY A 37 3.59 -5.09 8.83
C GLY A 37 2.66 -4.12 9.57
N PRO A 38 2.91 -2.81 9.44
CA PRO A 38 2.25 -1.78 10.24
C PRO A 38 0.79 -1.50 9.84
N GLY A 39 0.29 -2.11 8.76
CA GLY A 39 -1.10 -1.96 8.34
C GLY A 39 -1.46 -0.58 7.80
N TRP A 40 -0.50 0.19 7.27
CA TRP A 40 -0.73 1.54 6.74
C TRP A 40 -1.46 1.53 5.40
N VAL A 41 -1.23 0.49 4.60
CA VAL A 41 -1.84 0.31 3.28
C VAL A 41 -2.48 -1.07 3.15
N SER A 42 -3.42 -1.22 2.24
CA SER A 42 -4.01 -2.52 1.89
C SER A 42 -4.03 -2.71 0.38
N LEU A 43 -3.82 -3.95 -0.06
CA LEU A 43 -3.93 -4.38 -1.45
C LEU A 43 -5.23 -5.15 -1.64
N ARG A 44 -6.01 -4.76 -2.63
CA ARG A 44 -7.20 -5.50 -3.07
C ARG A 44 -7.10 -5.78 -4.55
N GLN A 45 -7.39 -7.02 -4.94
CA GLN A 45 -7.61 -7.34 -6.34
C GLN A 45 -9.07 -7.06 -6.68
N ASP A 46 -9.29 -6.21 -7.68
CA ASP A 46 -10.59 -5.90 -8.27
C ASP A 46 -10.58 -6.36 -9.72
N GLU A 47 -11.31 -7.45 -9.99
CA GLU A 47 -11.22 -8.21 -11.24
C GLU A 47 -9.76 -8.60 -11.59
N SER A 48 -9.18 -7.92 -12.58
CA SER A 48 -7.80 -8.12 -13.06
C SER A 48 -6.83 -7.04 -12.59
N ARG A 49 -7.28 -6.08 -11.77
CA ARG A 49 -6.52 -4.90 -11.37
C ARG A 49 -6.19 -4.93 -9.89
N TRP A 50 -4.96 -4.58 -9.56
CA TRP A 50 -4.56 -4.34 -8.18
C TRP A 50 -4.85 -2.90 -7.78
N LEU A 51 -5.55 -2.73 -6.66
CA LEU A 51 -5.86 -1.46 -6.03
C LEU A 51 -5.11 -1.35 -4.70
N VAL A 52 -4.52 -0.18 -4.47
CA VAL A 52 -3.87 0.18 -3.22
C VAL A 52 -4.76 1.15 -2.47
N LEU A 53 -5.00 0.87 -1.19
CA LEU A 53 -5.86 1.65 -0.32
C LEU A 53 -5.04 2.16 0.86
N LEU A 54 -5.23 3.43 1.21
CA LEU A 54 -4.72 3.95 2.47
C LEU A 54 -5.67 3.54 3.61
N THR A 55 -5.15 2.88 4.64
CA THR A 55 -5.96 2.45 5.80
C THR A 55 -6.17 3.61 6.78
N PRO A 56 -7.02 3.45 7.82
CA PRO A 56 -7.08 4.41 8.92
C PRO A 56 -5.73 4.61 9.62
N ALA A 57 -4.97 3.53 9.85
CA ALA A 57 -3.66 3.61 10.48
C ALA A 57 -2.66 4.42 9.62
N GLY A 58 -2.68 4.23 8.30
CA GLY A 58 -1.84 5.03 7.39
C GLY A 58 -2.24 6.50 7.34
N ARG A 59 -3.53 6.83 7.52
CA ARG A 59 -3.97 8.23 7.64
C ARG A 59 -3.46 8.90 8.91
N ALA A 60 -3.58 8.21 10.05
CA ALA A 60 -3.09 8.73 11.33
C ALA A 60 -1.59 9.05 11.27
N LEU A 61 -0.78 8.18 10.64
CA LEU A 61 0.65 8.43 10.45
C LEU A 61 0.93 9.74 9.68
N LEU A 62 0.17 10.03 8.62
CA LEU A 62 0.34 11.26 7.84
C LEU A 62 -0.05 12.51 8.64
N GLU A 63 -1.06 12.40 9.51
CA GLU A 63 -1.48 13.47 10.41
C GLU A 63 -0.45 13.72 11.53
N GLU A 64 0.17 12.64 12.04
CA GLU A 64 1.25 12.71 13.02
C GLU A 64 2.53 13.31 12.44
N GLY A 65 2.92 12.90 11.22
CA GLY A 65 4.12 13.42 10.55
C GLY A 65 3.97 14.83 9.98
N ALA A 66 2.75 15.35 9.87
CA ALA A 66 2.47 16.73 9.48
C ALA A 66 2.50 17.73 10.65
N ARG A 67 2.77 17.25 11.87
CA ARG A 67 2.77 18.01 13.11
C ARG A 67 4.19 18.31 13.59
#